data_AF-A0A6J4QDG3-F1
#
_entry.id   AF-A0A6J4QDG3-F1
#
_cell.length_a   1.000
_cell.length_b   1.000
_cell.length_c   1.000
_cell.angle_alpha   90.00
_cell.angle_beta   90.00
_cell.angle_gamma   90.00
#
_symmetry.space_group_name_H-M   'P 1'
#
loop_
_entity.id
_entity.type
_entity.pdbx_description
1 polymer ?
#
loop_
_entity_poly.entity_id
_entity_poly.type
_entity_poly.pdbx_seq_one_letter_code
_entity_poly.pdbx_strand_id
1 'polypeptide(L)'
;MRDLRERLIPLEEPLKPRAETRALIEDSPEEGMRLVNAGQPLADLLWEEWGAELESAGMDRERFHEIARGYSGEIWLWTMGERPWDHCVAGLAGRILRRLPRQCEEQELAGTLEACR
;
A
#
# COMPACT_ATOMS: atom_id res chain seq x y z
N MET A 1 -17.81 12.89 4.47
CA MET A 1 -16.88 11.79 4.09
C MET A 1 -15.56 12.10 4.77
N ARG A 2 -15.13 11.26 5.73
CA ARG A 2 -13.80 11.41 6.34
C ARG A 2 -12.76 11.17 5.23
N ASP A 3 -11.72 11.99 5.15
CA ASP A 3 -10.71 11.87 4.09
C ASP A 3 -10.08 10.48 4.19
N LEU A 4 -10.11 9.69 3.10
CA LEU A 4 -9.52 8.34 3.06
C LEU A 4 -8.05 8.40 3.52
N ARG A 5 -7.37 9.52 3.25
CA ARG A 5 -6.01 9.79 3.74
C ARG A 5 -5.89 9.80 5.27
N GLU A 6 -6.86 10.36 5.98
CA GLU A 6 -6.90 10.38 7.45
C GLU A 6 -7.18 8.99 8.05
N ARG A 7 -7.73 8.07 7.26
CA ARG A 7 -8.01 6.69 7.70
C ARG A 7 -6.83 5.76 7.51
N LEU A 8 -5.93 6.09 6.58
CA LEU A 8 -4.73 5.30 6.31
C LEU A 8 -3.57 5.63 7.29
N ILE A 9 -3.67 6.70 8.09
CA ILE A 9 -2.60 7.19 8.99
C ILE A 9 -3.25 7.67 10.30
N PRO A 10 -2.96 7.06 11.47
CA PRO A 10 -1.63 6.60 11.87
C PRO A 10 -1.56 5.10 12.19
N LEU A 11 -0.62 4.41 11.55
CA LEU A 11 -0.24 3.05 11.91
C LEU A 11 1.00 3.07 12.81
N GLU A 12 1.00 2.24 13.85
CA GLU A 12 2.20 1.99 14.66
C GLU A 12 3.32 1.42 13.77
N GLU A 13 4.57 1.81 14.03
CA GLU A 13 5.70 1.30 13.24
C GLU A 13 5.82 -0.21 13.44
N PRO A 14 5.84 -1.02 12.36
CA PRO A 14 6.01 -2.47 12.47
C PRO A 14 7.48 -2.83 12.72
N LEU A 15 7.94 -2.61 13.96
CA LEU A 15 9.34 -2.80 14.36
C LEU A 15 9.82 -4.25 14.22
N LYS A 16 8.94 -5.23 14.47
CA LYS A 16 9.27 -6.65 14.37
C LYS A 16 9.53 -7.06 12.90
N PRO A 17 8.62 -6.82 11.94
CA PRO A 17 8.91 -7.04 10.52
C PRO A 17 10.16 -6.32 10.02
N ARG A 18 10.43 -5.10 10.52
CA ARG A 18 11.66 -4.36 10.21
C ARG A 18 12.91 -5.12 10.65
N ALA A 19 12.93 -5.58 11.90
CA ALA A 19 14.06 -6.31 12.48
C ALA A 19 14.27 -7.67 11.80
N GLU A 20 13.19 -8.42 11.53
CA GLU A 20 13.24 -9.71 10.85
C GLU A 20 13.79 -9.58 9.42
N THR A 21 13.32 -8.58 8.67
CA THR A 21 13.82 -8.32 7.30
C THR A 21 15.29 -7.95 7.32
N ARG A 22 15.74 -7.13 8.29
CA ARG A 22 17.15 -6.75 8.40
C ARG A 22 18.04 -7.94 8.75
N ALA A 23 17.63 -8.78 9.70
CA ALA A 23 18.35 -9.99 10.04
C ALA A 23 18.48 -10.94 8.83
N LEU A 24 17.42 -11.05 8.02
CA LEU A 24 17.46 -11.85 6.78
C LEU A 24 18.43 -11.25 5.75
N ILE A 25 18.49 -9.93 5.60
CA ILE A 25 19.46 -9.27 4.71
C ILE A 25 20.89 -9.54 5.16
N GLU A 26 21.15 -9.57 6.46
CA GLU A 26 22.47 -9.85 7.04
C GLU A 26 22.90 -11.32 6.84
N ASP A 27 21.97 -12.27 7.01
CA ASP A 27 22.22 -13.70 6.87
C ASP A 27 22.26 -14.15 5.39
N SER A 28 21.32 -13.67 4.58
CA SER A 28 21.22 -13.94 3.15
C SER A 28 20.81 -12.70 2.36
N PRO A 29 21.79 -11.90 1.87
CA PRO A 29 21.52 -10.67 1.15
C PRO A 29 20.61 -10.86 -0.06
N GLU A 30 20.79 -11.93 -0.84
CA GLU A 30 19.94 -12.15 -2.02
C GLU A 30 18.49 -12.45 -1.63
N GLU A 31 18.26 -13.17 -0.52
CA GLU A 31 16.91 -13.49 -0.06
C GLU A 31 16.22 -12.28 0.56
N GLY A 32 16.92 -11.55 1.43
CA GLY A 32 16.42 -10.30 1.99
C GLY A 32 16.06 -9.29 0.90
N MET A 33 16.91 -9.16 -0.13
CA MET A 33 16.64 -8.28 -1.26
C MET A 33 15.43 -8.73 -2.10
N ARG A 34 15.24 -10.04 -2.31
CA ARG A 34 14.03 -10.57 -2.97
C ARG A 34 12.77 -10.19 -2.20
N LEU A 35 12.80 -10.33 -0.87
CA LEU A 35 11.66 -10.04 0.01
C LEU A 35 11.31 -8.54 -0.01
N VAL A 36 12.30 -7.67 0.10
CA VAL A 36 12.11 -6.21 -0.01
C VAL A 36 11.59 -5.80 -1.39
N ASN A 37 12.12 -6.39 -2.47
CA ASN A 37 11.64 -6.13 -3.84
C ASN A 37 10.21 -6.62 -4.07
N ALA A 38 9.77 -7.64 -3.35
CA ALA A 38 8.38 -8.08 -3.35
C ALA A 38 7.46 -7.15 -2.53
N GLY A 39 8.00 -6.17 -1.79
CA GLY A 39 7.25 -5.29 -0.89
C GLY A 39 6.74 -5.99 0.37
N GLN A 40 7.12 -7.24 0.59
CA GLN A 40 6.60 -8.12 1.64
C GLN A 40 6.82 -7.65 3.08
N PRO A 41 7.85 -6.87 3.45
CA PRO A 41 7.98 -6.37 4.82
C PRO A 41 6.77 -5.56 5.28
N LEU A 42 6.00 -4.99 4.34
CA LEU A 42 4.89 -4.10 4.61
C LEU A 42 3.59 -4.47 3.89
N ALA A 43 3.64 -5.09 2.71
CA ALA A 43 2.48 -5.21 1.84
C ALA A 43 1.31 -5.96 2.51
N ASP A 44 1.54 -7.14 3.07
CA ASP A 44 0.47 -7.90 3.71
C ASP A 44 -0.08 -7.19 4.95
N LEU A 45 0.80 -6.66 5.82
CA LEU A 45 0.42 -5.93 7.03
C LEU A 45 -0.42 -4.70 6.72
N LEU A 46 0.00 -3.90 5.74
CA LEU A 46 -0.75 -2.71 5.34
C LEU A 46 -2.04 -3.06 4.63
N TRP A 47 -2.10 -4.20 3.93
CA TRP A 47 -3.35 -4.69 3.36
C TRP A 47 -4.33 -5.13 4.44
N GLU A 48 -3.89 -5.76 5.52
CA GLU A 48 -4.76 -6.11 6.65
C GLU A 48 -5.41 -4.87 7.27
N GLU A 49 -4.65 -3.79 7.39
CA GLU A 49 -5.13 -2.54 8.00
C GLU A 49 -5.95 -1.65 7.04
N TRP A 50 -5.55 -1.58 5.77
CA TRP A 50 -6.15 -0.65 4.81
C TRP A 50 -7.10 -1.32 3.82
N GLY A 51 -7.01 -2.65 3.67
CA GLY A 51 -7.62 -3.40 2.59
C GLY A 51 -9.12 -3.15 2.46
N ALA A 52 -9.87 -3.20 3.55
CA ALA A 52 -11.31 -2.98 3.52
C ALA A 52 -11.70 -1.60 2.96
N GLU A 53 -10.96 -0.55 3.32
CA GLU A 53 -11.20 0.80 2.84
C GLU A 53 -10.78 0.95 1.38
N LEU A 54 -9.64 0.36 1.02
CA LEU A 54 -9.12 0.38 -0.34
C LEU A 54 -10.02 -0.41 -1.31
N GLU A 55 -10.51 -1.57 -0.90
CA GLU A 55 -11.49 -2.38 -1.65
C GLU A 55 -12.77 -1.59 -1.90
N SER A 56 -13.29 -0.91 -0.88
CA SER A 56 -14.47 -0.04 -1.03
C SER A 56 -14.26 1.13 -2.01
N ALA A 57 -12.99 1.52 -2.21
CA ALA A 57 -12.57 2.55 -3.15
C ALA A 57 -12.14 1.98 -4.52
N GLY A 58 -12.35 0.68 -4.78
CA GLY A 58 -12.06 0.03 -6.06
C GLY A 58 -10.61 -0.41 -6.24
N MET A 59 -9.84 -0.57 -5.16
CA MET A 59 -8.49 -1.12 -5.18
C MET A 59 -8.52 -2.56 -4.67
N ASP A 60 -8.12 -3.51 -5.52
CA ASP A 60 -7.94 -4.90 -5.08
C ASP A 60 -6.55 -5.16 -4.47
N ARG A 61 -6.43 -6.31 -3.81
CA ARG A 61 -5.19 -6.75 -3.14
C ARG A 61 -4.02 -6.87 -4.10
N GLU A 62 -4.24 -7.44 -5.28
CA GLU A 62 -3.18 -7.70 -6.25
C GLU A 62 -2.55 -6.39 -6.72
N ARG A 63 -3.39 -5.43 -7.10
CA ARG A 63 -2.99 -4.10 -7.52
C ARG A 63 -2.29 -3.33 -6.41
N PHE A 64 -2.77 -3.43 -5.18
CA PHE A 64 -2.07 -2.89 -4.02
C PHE A 64 -0.65 -3.47 -3.90
N HIS A 65 -0.49 -4.79 -4.03
CA HIS A 65 0.81 -5.46 -3.95
C HIS A 65 1.74 -5.04 -5.09
N GLU A 66 1.22 -4.80 -6.30
CA GLU A 66 2.01 -4.23 -7.40
C GLU A 66 2.54 -2.84 -7.07
N ILE A 67 1.72 -1.99 -6.45
CA ILE A 67 2.12 -0.64 -6.04
C ILE A 67 3.20 -0.72 -4.95
N ALA A 68 3.05 -1.63 -3.99
CA ALA A 68 4.04 -1.87 -2.94
C ALA A 68 5.38 -2.38 -3.51
N ARG A 69 5.35 -3.31 -4.47
CA ARG A 69 6.53 -3.78 -5.23
C ARG A 69 7.24 -2.62 -5.92
N GLY A 70 6.49 -1.75 -6.60
CA GLY A 70 7.04 -0.53 -7.22
C GLY A 70 7.53 0.54 -6.23
N TYR A 71 7.37 0.32 -4.92
CA TYR A 71 7.84 1.17 -3.83
C TYR A 71 9.03 0.55 -3.06
N SER A 72 9.58 -0.57 -3.53
CA SER A 72 10.61 -1.35 -2.82
C SER A 72 11.83 -0.56 -2.37
N GLY A 73 12.32 0.41 -3.16
CA GLY A 73 13.46 1.23 -2.77
C GLY A 73 13.23 2.05 -1.50
N GLU A 74 11.99 2.44 -1.23
CA GLU A 74 11.63 3.20 -0.03
C GLU A 74 11.39 2.27 1.17
N ILE A 75 10.87 1.07 0.89
CA ILE A 75 10.77 -0.03 1.85
C ILE A 75 12.18 -0.45 2.30
N TRP A 76 13.16 -0.50 1.38
CA TRP A 76 14.56 -0.74 1.68
C TRP A 76 15.11 0.33 2.64
N LEU A 77 14.94 1.61 2.32
CA LEU A 77 15.45 2.70 3.17
C LEU A 77 14.82 2.66 4.57
N TRP A 78 13.52 2.37 4.69
CA TRP A 78 12.89 2.16 6.00
C TRP A 78 13.46 0.93 6.72
N THR A 79 13.62 -0.19 6.00
CA THR A 79 14.19 -1.44 6.54
C THR A 79 15.60 -1.22 7.07
N MET A 80 16.41 -0.38 6.43
CA MET A 80 17.77 -0.05 6.87
C MET A 80 17.84 1.09 7.89
N GLY A 81 16.71 1.72 8.22
CA GLY A 81 16.65 2.82 9.19
C GLY A 81 17.03 4.19 8.63
N GLU A 82 17.20 4.30 7.31
CA GLU A 82 17.53 5.54 6.58
C GLU A 82 16.28 6.39 6.29
N ARG A 83 15.08 5.80 6.40
CA ARG A 83 13.80 6.50 6.21
C ARG A 83 12.88 6.33 7.42
N PRO A 84 12.40 7.43 8.03
CA PRO A 84 11.41 7.37 9.11
C PRO A 84 10.11 6.68 8.66
N TRP A 85 9.48 5.94 9.58
CA TRP A 85 8.23 5.23 9.33
C TRP A 85 7.13 6.13 8.77
N ASP A 86 6.86 7.27 9.41
CA ASP A 86 5.82 8.22 9.00
C ASP A 86 6.01 8.69 7.55
N HIS A 87 7.27 8.88 7.11
CA HIS A 87 7.58 9.27 5.74
C HIS A 87 7.43 8.11 4.75
N CYS A 88 7.72 6.88 5.16
CA CYS A 88 7.53 5.68 4.36
C CYS A 88 6.04 5.40 4.14
N VAL A 89 5.28 5.29 5.23
CA VAL A 89 3.85 4.96 5.20
C VAL A 89 3.03 6.04 4.47
N ALA A 90 3.30 7.34 4.73
CA ALA A 90 2.63 8.42 4.02
C ALA A 90 2.97 8.46 2.52
N GLY A 91 4.21 8.09 2.16
CA GLY A 91 4.66 7.99 0.78
C GLY A 91 3.92 6.91 0.00
N LEU A 92 3.77 5.73 0.60
CA LEU A 92 3.00 4.62 0.03
C LEU A 92 1.51 4.95 -0.04
N ALA A 93 0.91 5.45 1.03
CA ALA A 93 -0.50 5.88 1.05
C ALA A 93 -0.79 6.89 -0.07
N GLY A 94 0.05 7.91 -0.24
CA GLY A 94 -0.11 8.87 -1.33
C GLY A 94 -0.01 8.25 -2.73
N ARG A 95 0.85 7.23 -2.92
CA ARG A 95 0.96 6.49 -4.19
C ARG A 95 -0.29 5.67 -4.48
N ILE A 96 -0.89 5.07 -3.45
CA ILE A 96 -2.13 4.30 -3.55
C ILE A 96 -3.28 5.25 -3.90
N LEU A 97 -3.45 6.34 -3.15
CA LEU A 97 -4.53 7.31 -3.35
C LEU A 97 -4.54 7.89 -4.77
N ARG A 98 -3.37 8.19 -5.36
CA ARG A 98 -3.27 8.67 -6.75
C ARG A 98 -3.59 7.63 -7.82
N ARG A 99 -3.63 6.35 -7.44
CA ARG A 99 -3.88 5.20 -8.31
C ARG A 99 -5.22 4.53 -8.06
N LEU A 100 -6.00 5.04 -7.10
CA LEU A 100 -7.40 4.67 -6.98
C LEU A 100 -8.09 4.98 -8.32
N PRO A 101 -9.04 4.13 -8.74
CA PRO A 101 -9.92 4.47 -9.85
C PRO A 101 -10.47 5.88 -9.59
N ARG A 102 -10.29 6.78 -10.55
CA ARG A 102 -11.04 8.05 -10.49
C ARG A 102 -12.49 7.64 -10.55
N GLN A 103 -13.31 8.14 -9.64
CA GLN A 103 -14.77 7.96 -9.70
C GLN A 103 -15.29 8.64 -10.99
N CYS A 104 -15.22 7.91 -12.09
CA CYS A 104 -15.62 8.24 -13.45
C CYS A 104 -15.57 6.85 -14.13
N GLU A 105 -16.57 5.99 -14.06
CA GLU A 105 -18.00 6.19 -14.29
C GLU A 105 -18.83 5.21 -13.45
N GLU A 106 -19.69 5.71 -12.55
CA GLU A 106 -20.87 4.94 -12.10
C GLU A 106 -22.04 5.88 -11.71
N GLN A 107 -22.06 7.05 -12.35
CA GLN A 107 -23.29 7.80 -12.64
C GLN A 107 -23.84 7.44 -14.03
N GLU A 108 -23.11 6.68 -14.87
CA GLU A 108 -23.63 6.19 -16.16
C GLU A 108 -24.62 5.01 -16.04
N LEU A 109 -24.81 4.48 -14.82
CA LEU A 109 -25.92 3.59 -14.49
C LEU A 109 -27.21 4.34 -14.06
N ALA A 110 -27.21 5.68 -13.98
CA ALA A 110 -28.39 6.44 -13.56
C ALA A 110 -29.09 7.24 -14.68
N GLY A 111 -28.51 7.34 -15.89
CA GLY A 111 -28.95 8.33 -16.89
C GLY A 111 -29.81 7.84 -18.06
N THR A 112 -29.45 6.73 -18.72
CA THR A 112 -29.84 6.60 -20.15
C THR A 112 -30.55 5.31 -20.54
N LEU A 113 -30.41 4.20 -19.80
CA LEU A 113 -31.14 2.96 -20.14
C LEU A 113 -32.56 2.87 -19.55
N GLU A 114 -32.90 3.69 -18.55
CA GLU A 114 -34.30 3.85 -18.11
C GLU A 114 -35.11 4.73 -19.07
N ALA A 115 -34.46 5.41 -20.03
CA ALA A 115 -35.08 6.26 -21.04
C ALA A 115 -35.36 5.57 -22.39
N CYS A 116 -35.07 4.28 -22.54
CA CYS A 116 -35.39 3.50 -23.74
C CYS A 116 -36.40 2.36 -23.50
N ARG A 117 -37.27 2.51 -22.49
CA ARG A 117 -38.43 1.64 -22.29
C ARG A 117 -39.73 2.33 -22.68
#